data_AF-B0MZG6-F1
#
_entry.id   AF-B0MZG6-F1
#
_cell.length_a   1.000
_cell.length_b   1.000
_cell.length_c   1.000
_cell.angle_alpha   90.00
_cell.angle_beta   90.00
_cell.angle_gamma   90.00
#
_symmetry.space_group_name_H-M   'P 1'
#
loop_
_entity.id
_entity.type
_entity.pdbx_description
1 polymer ?
#
loop_
_entity_poly.entity_id
_entity_poly.type
_entity_poly.pdbx_seq_one_letter_code
_entity_poly.pdbx_strand_id
1 'polypeptide(L)'
;MDCKRIKILDGVLDVSLRVLFILSVYNKSMEKERIVVYDYVSCNNDWKNHQFTYVGLQKTINDSLHLLLAKQLIVCKINQNENMYLLSNIGNALVTELATEVYAVKLYKAIHQTDIILHDIAKEQLLSYINSQI
;
A
#
# COMPACT_ATOMS: atom_id res chain seq x y z
N MET A 1 15.97 -20.73 3.30
CA MET A 1 15.11 -20.32 4.44
C MET A 1 13.71 -20.21 3.92
N ASP A 2 12.81 -21.07 4.39
CA ASP A 2 11.39 -21.03 4.02
C ASP A 2 10.78 -19.72 4.49
N CYS A 3 10.70 -18.78 3.55
CA CYS A 3 9.98 -17.53 3.70
C CYS A 3 8.50 -17.93 3.79
N LYS A 4 7.99 -18.09 5.02
CA LYS A 4 6.56 -18.25 5.27
C LYS A 4 5.85 -17.06 4.65
N ARG A 5 5.37 -17.22 3.41
CA ARG A 5 4.46 -16.29 2.73
C ARG A 5 3.44 -15.88 3.78
N ILE A 6 3.39 -14.59 4.10
CA ILE A 6 2.19 -14.02 4.73
C ILE A 6 1.07 -14.50 3.81
N LYS A 7 0.07 -15.21 4.35
CA LYS A 7 -1.08 -15.66 3.56
C LYS A 7 -1.60 -14.43 2.83
N ILE A 8 -1.37 -14.37 1.52
CA ILE A 8 -1.79 -13.25 0.70
C ILE A 8 -3.30 -13.41 0.61
N LEU A 9 -4.01 -12.73 1.49
CA LEU A 9 -5.44 -12.56 1.38
C LEU A 9 -5.62 -11.35 0.46
N ASP A 10 -6.15 -11.59 -0.73
CA ASP A 10 -6.34 -10.58 -1.80
C ASP A 10 -7.78 -10.02 -1.81
N GLY A 11 -8.50 -10.17 -0.70
CA GLY A 11 -9.81 -9.56 -0.51
C GLY A 11 -9.70 -8.05 -0.32
N VAL A 12 -10.77 -7.32 -0.67
CA VAL A 12 -10.85 -5.86 -0.48
C VAL A 12 -10.56 -5.45 0.97
N LEU A 13 -11.00 -6.22 1.96
CA LEU A 13 -10.73 -5.93 3.38
C LEU A 13 -9.24 -6.06 3.71
N ASP A 14 -8.59 -7.11 3.24
CA ASP A 14 -7.18 -7.35 3.50
C ASP A 14 -6.30 -6.29 2.84
N VAL A 15 -6.61 -5.96 1.58
CA VAL A 15 -5.93 -4.87 0.85
C VAL A 15 -6.20 -3.53 1.53
N SER A 16 -7.42 -3.27 2.02
CA SER A 16 -7.72 -2.06 2.80
C SER A 16 -6.87 -1.93 4.05
N LEU A 17 -6.66 -3.03 4.79
CA LEU A 17 -5.75 -3.04 5.94
C LEU A 17 -4.31 -2.74 5.50
N ARG A 18 -3.82 -3.38 4.44
CA ARG A 18 -2.47 -3.10 3.91
C ARG A 18 -2.30 -1.64 3.52
N VAL A 19 -3.27 -1.06 2.80
CA VAL A 19 -3.27 0.36 2.42
C VAL A 19 -3.23 1.29 3.64
N LEU A 20 -3.97 0.99 4.71
CA LEU A 20 -3.89 1.77 5.96
C LEU A 20 -2.49 1.76 6.56
N PHE A 21 -1.87 0.58 6.66
CA PHE A 21 -0.50 0.46 7.17
C PHE A 21 0.54 1.11 6.23
N ILE A 22 0.36 1.03 4.91
CA ILE A 22 1.21 1.71 3.91
C ILE A 22 1.19 3.22 4.12
N LEU A 23 0.01 3.81 4.20
CA LEU A 23 -0.15 5.25 4.44
C LEU A 23 0.40 5.66 5.81
N SER A 24 0.32 4.78 6.82
CA SER A 24 0.86 5.04 8.15
C SER A 24 2.38 5.06 8.16
N VAL A 25 3.02 4.11 7.48
CA VAL A 25 4.48 4.02 7.43
C VAL A 25 5.05 5.16 6.60
N TYR A 26 4.49 5.42 5.43
CA TYR A 26 4.98 6.48 4.55
C TYR A 26 4.80 7.88 5.15
N ASN A 27 3.74 8.05 5.95
CA ASN A 27 3.46 9.25 6.75
C ASN A 27 3.47 10.57 5.96
N LYS A 28 3.13 10.51 4.68
CA LYS A 28 2.95 11.63 3.75
C LYS A 28 1.78 11.33 2.82
N SER A 29 1.30 12.33 2.11
CA SER A 29 0.31 12.10 1.06
C SER A 29 0.92 11.27 -0.08
N MET A 30 0.24 10.21 -0.51
CA MET A 30 0.75 9.23 -1.47
C MET A 30 -0.18 9.09 -2.68
N GLU A 31 0.40 9.03 -3.87
CA GLU A 31 -0.28 8.71 -5.12
C GLU A 31 -0.65 7.22 -5.23
N LYS A 32 -1.73 6.91 -5.95
CA LYS A 32 -2.23 5.53 -6.08
C LYS A 32 -1.15 4.58 -6.61
N GLU A 33 -0.38 5.01 -7.59
CA GLU A 33 0.67 4.19 -8.23
C GLU A 33 1.74 3.77 -7.22
N ARG A 34 2.06 4.60 -6.23
CA ARG A 34 2.99 4.23 -5.17
C ARG A 34 2.38 3.25 -4.18
N ILE A 35 1.10 3.45 -3.78
CA ILE A 35 0.37 2.51 -2.90
C ILE A 35 0.43 1.09 -3.47
N VAL A 36 0.26 0.98 -4.78
CA VAL A 36 0.29 -0.26 -5.54
C VAL A 36 1.63 -0.97 -5.46
N VAL A 37 2.71 -0.24 -5.71
CA VAL A 37 4.06 -0.82 -5.66
C VAL A 37 4.38 -1.23 -4.21
N TYR A 38 3.96 -0.42 -3.24
CA TYR A 38 4.11 -0.77 -1.82
C TYR A 38 3.35 -2.05 -1.45
N ASP A 39 2.10 -2.20 -1.92
CA ASP A 39 1.30 -3.40 -1.69
C ASP A 39 1.98 -4.63 -2.26
N TYR A 40 2.43 -4.55 -3.52
CA TYR A 40 3.10 -5.66 -4.19
C TYR A 40 4.42 -6.04 -3.53
N VAL A 41 5.31 -5.08 -3.31
CA VAL A 41 6.66 -5.33 -2.78
C VAL A 41 6.60 -5.80 -1.33
N SER A 42 5.70 -5.25 -0.50
CA SER A 42 5.57 -5.69 0.89
C SER A 42 5.04 -7.12 1.02
N CYS A 43 4.21 -7.59 0.09
CA CYS A 43 3.72 -8.96 0.07
C CYS A 43 4.71 -9.98 -0.51
N ASN A 44 5.50 -9.58 -1.52
CA ASN A 44 6.36 -10.49 -2.26
C ASN A 44 7.85 -10.41 -1.90
N ASN A 45 8.26 -9.36 -1.17
CA ASN A 45 9.66 -9.01 -0.90
C ASN A 45 10.53 -9.00 -2.16
N ASP A 46 9.94 -8.64 -3.29
CA ASP A 46 10.53 -8.73 -4.61
C ASP A 46 10.44 -7.38 -5.31
N TRP A 47 11.43 -6.53 -5.04
CA TRP A 47 11.58 -5.22 -5.68
C TRP A 47 12.46 -5.29 -6.95
N LYS A 48 13.14 -6.41 -7.19
CA LYS A 48 14.09 -6.56 -8.31
C LYS A 48 13.43 -7.06 -9.58
N ASN A 49 12.30 -7.76 -9.47
CA ASN A 49 11.49 -8.09 -10.63
C ASN A 49 10.64 -6.88 -11.05
N HIS A 50 11.10 -6.24 -12.12
CA HIS A 50 10.49 -5.05 -12.73
C HIS A 50 9.20 -5.35 -13.52
N GLN A 51 8.63 -6.55 -13.37
CA GLN A 51 7.45 -7.00 -14.11
C GLN A 51 6.54 -7.78 -13.19
N PHE A 52 5.37 -7.23 -12.88
CA PHE A 52 4.28 -7.98 -12.26
C PHE A 52 2.93 -7.62 -12.88
N THR A 53 2.08 -8.62 -13.11
CA THR A 53 0.79 -8.44 -13.79
C THR A 53 -0.22 -7.77 -12.86
N TYR A 54 -0.46 -6.49 -13.12
CA TYR A 54 -1.12 -5.58 -12.19
C TYR A 54 -2.65 -5.48 -12.31
N VAL A 55 -3.26 -6.01 -13.38
CA VAL A 55 -4.69 -5.81 -13.71
C VAL A 55 -5.66 -6.34 -12.63
N GLY A 56 -5.35 -7.46 -11.97
CA GLY A 56 -6.20 -8.04 -10.92
C GLY A 56 -6.16 -7.29 -9.58
N LEU A 57 -5.01 -6.69 -9.24
CA LEU A 57 -4.78 -5.99 -7.98
C LEU A 57 -5.28 -4.54 -8.04
N GLN A 58 -5.23 -3.90 -9.21
CA GLN A 58 -5.65 -2.51 -9.39
C GLN A 58 -7.13 -2.30 -9.06
N LYS A 59 -8.01 -3.22 -9.49
CA LYS A 59 -9.43 -3.15 -9.13
C LYS A 59 -9.60 -3.26 -7.62
N THR A 60 -8.95 -4.23 -6.99
CA THR A 60 -9.05 -4.44 -5.54
C THR A 60 -8.49 -3.25 -4.74
N ILE A 61 -7.41 -2.62 -5.20
CA ILE A 61 -6.88 -1.40 -4.59
C ILE A 61 -7.86 -0.23 -4.75
N ASN A 62 -8.48 -0.05 -5.92
CA ASN A 62 -9.50 0.98 -6.11
C ASN A 62 -10.69 0.74 -5.16
N ASP A 63 -11.21 -0.50 -5.10
CA ASP A 63 -12.32 -0.88 -4.23
C ASP A 63 -11.95 -0.66 -2.74
N SER A 64 -10.69 -0.93 -2.38
CA SER A 64 -10.15 -0.68 -1.03
C SER A 64 -10.06 0.80 -0.72
N LEU A 65 -9.54 1.62 -1.64
CA LEU A 65 -9.49 3.07 -1.47
C LEU A 65 -10.90 3.66 -1.32
N HIS A 66 -11.86 3.18 -2.11
CA HIS A 66 -13.27 3.59 -1.97
C HIS A 66 -13.86 3.18 -0.62
N LEU A 67 -13.59 1.96 -0.15
CA LEU A 67 -14.03 1.51 1.17
C LEU A 67 -13.44 2.38 2.28
N LEU A 68 -12.13 2.62 2.25
CA LEU A 68 -11.45 3.44 3.25
C LEU A 68 -11.92 4.89 3.26
N LEU A 69 -12.19 5.48 2.08
CA LEU A 69 -12.79 6.82 1.95
C LEU A 69 -14.21 6.85 2.52
N ALA A 70 -15.05 5.86 2.18
CA ALA A 70 -16.41 5.76 2.68
C ALA A 70 -16.46 5.60 4.21
N LYS A 71 -15.44 4.98 4.79
CA LYS A 71 -15.26 4.85 6.25
C LYS A 71 -14.52 6.02 6.89
N GLN A 72 -14.16 7.04 6.11
CA GLN A 72 -13.41 8.22 6.58
C GLN A 72 -12.06 7.86 7.23
N LEU A 73 -11.50 6.68 6.92
CA LEU A 73 -10.22 6.25 7.48
C LEU A 73 -9.05 6.90 6.74
N ILE A 74 -9.25 7.24 5.46
CA ILE A 74 -8.30 8.01 4.65
C ILE A 74 -8.98 9.27 4.10
N VAL A 75 -8.17 10.23 3.69
CA VAL A 75 -8.60 11.45 2.99
C VAL A 75 -7.94 11.46 1.62
N CYS A 76 -8.70 11.86 0.60
CA CYS A 76 -8.18 12.14 -0.74
C CYS A 76 -8.10 13.65 -0.95
N LYS A 77 -6.94 14.14 -1.39
CA LYS A 77 -6.71 15.52 -1.82
C LYS A 77 -6.28 15.51 -3.28
N ILE A 78 -6.76 16.46 -4.07
CA ILE A 78 -6.34 16.62 -5.45
C ILE A 78 -5.15 17.57 -5.48
N ASN A 79 -4.02 17.12 -6.03
CA ASN A 79 -2.84 17.94 -6.25
C ASN A 79 -2.38 17.80 -7.71
N GLN A 80 -2.28 18.90 -8.45
CA GLN A 80 -1.80 18.89 -9.85
C GLN A 80 -2.46 17.81 -10.74
N ASN A 81 -3.78 17.61 -10.60
CA ASN A 81 -4.59 16.59 -11.29
C ASN A 81 -4.38 15.14 -10.83
N GLU A 82 -3.69 14.93 -9.71
CA GLU A 82 -3.50 13.61 -9.12
C GLU A 82 -4.23 13.48 -7.79
N ASN A 83 -4.78 12.28 -7.56
CA ASN A 83 -5.40 11.92 -6.28
C ASN A 83 -4.32 11.49 -5.30
N MET A 84 -4.16 12.26 -4.24
CA MET A 84 -3.21 12.03 -3.16
C MET A 84 -3.96 11.55 -1.92
N TYR A 85 -3.59 10.38 -1.42
CA TYR A 85 -4.22 9.75 -0.26
C TYR A 85 -3.37 9.93 0.98
N LEU A 86 -4.03 10.19 2.11
CA LEU A 86 -3.38 10.28 3.42
C LEU A 86 -4.28 9.65 4.49
N LEU A 87 -3.69 9.26 5.60
CA LEU A 87 -4.47 8.85 6.77
C LEU A 87 -5.26 10.03 7.35
N SER A 88 -6.48 9.74 7.77
CA SER A 88 -7.23 10.61 8.67
C SER A 88 -6.80 10.38 10.12
N ASN A 89 -7.28 11.23 11.03
CA ASN A 89 -7.13 11.02 12.46
C ASN A 89 -7.75 9.70 12.93
N ILE A 90 -8.91 9.31 12.36
CA ILE A 90 -9.61 8.06 12.71
C ILE A 90 -8.81 6.86 12.20
N GLY A 91 -8.31 6.93 10.96
CA GLY A 91 -7.46 5.90 10.40
C GLY A 91 -6.18 5.70 11.20
N ASN A 92 -5.55 6.80 11.66
CA ASN A 92 -4.34 6.73 12.47
C ASN A 92 -4.60 6.08 13.84
N ALA A 93 -5.72 6.41 14.47
CA ALA A 93 -6.15 5.76 15.72
C ALA A 93 -6.36 4.25 15.51
N LEU A 94 -7.05 3.85 14.43
CA LEU A 94 -7.27 2.45 14.09
C LEU A 94 -5.96 1.70 13.84
N VAL A 95 -5.01 2.28 13.11
CA VAL A 95 -3.70 1.66 12.89
C VAL A 95 -2.96 1.46 14.22
N THR A 96 -3.03 2.43 15.13
CA THR A 96 -2.41 2.35 16.46
C THR A 96 -3.02 1.22 17.29
N GLU A 97 -4.35 1.08 17.26
CA GLU A 97 -5.06 -0.01 17.93
C GLU A 97 -4.71 -1.37 17.33
N LEU A 98 -4.66 -1.48 16.01
CA LEU A 98 -4.33 -2.74 15.33
C LEU A 98 -2.86 -3.13 15.50
N ALA A 99 -1.95 -2.18 15.73
CA ALA A 99 -0.51 -2.43 15.85
C ALA A 99 -0.13 -3.34 17.02
N THR A 100 -1.05 -3.62 17.95
CA THR A 100 -0.85 -4.59 19.04
C THR A 100 -1.04 -6.04 18.61
N GLU A 101 -1.66 -6.27 17.44
CA GLU A 101 -1.94 -7.61 16.92
C GLU A 101 -0.73 -8.26 16.23
N VAL A 102 -0.53 -9.57 16.45
CA VAL A 102 0.65 -10.31 15.93
C VAL A 102 0.74 -10.26 14.40
N TYR A 103 -0.40 -10.27 13.71
CA TYR A 103 -0.45 -10.14 12.25
C TYR A 103 -0.04 -8.73 11.79
N ALA A 104 -0.59 -7.70 12.43
CA ALA A 104 -0.31 -6.30 12.11
C ALA A 104 1.18 -5.97 12.31
N VAL A 105 1.81 -6.51 13.35
CA VAL A 105 3.27 -6.33 13.58
C VAL A 105 4.10 -6.87 12.41
N LYS A 106 3.72 -8.03 11.84
CA LYS A 106 4.43 -8.60 10.69
C LYS A 106 4.22 -7.76 9.44
N LEU A 107 2.98 -7.32 9.21
CA LEU A 107 2.62 -6.47 8.08
C LEU A 107 3.37 -5.13 8.15
N TYR A 108 3.36 -4.47 9.30
CA TYR A 108 4.09 -3.23 9.55
C TYR A 108 5.58 -3.37 9.23
N LYS A 109 6.23 -4.45 9.69
CA LYS A 109 7.65 -4.70 9.42
C LYS A 109 7.94 -4.86 7.92
N ALA A 110 7.11 -5.60 7.19
CA ALA A 110 7.29 -5.79 5.76
C ALA A 110 7.11 -4.48 4.97
N ILE A 111 6.11 -3.67 5.34
CA ILE A 111 5.87 -2.36 4.74
C ILE A 111 7.02 -1.39 5.09
N HIS A 112 7.53 -1.40 6.32
CA HIS A 112 8.65 -0.56 6.71
C HIS A 112 9.94 -0.90 5.95
N GLN A 113 10.20 -2.19 5.70
CA GLN A 113 11.30 -2.60 4.81
C GLN A 113 11.11 -2.10 3.38
N THR A 114 9.86 -2.13 2.89
CA THR A 114 9.51 -1.61 1.56
C THR A 114 9.72 -0.10 1.49
N ASP A 115 9.32 0.64 2.53
CA ASP A 115 9.50 2.09 2.63
C ASP A 115 10.99 2.45 2.60
N ILE A 116 11.86 1.78 3.36
CA ILE A 116 13.32 2.00 3.32
C ILE A 116 13.89 1.91 1.90
N ILE A 117 13.32 1.06 1.04
CA ILE A 117 13.79 0.86 -0.34
C ILE A 117 13.17 1.90 -1.29
N LEU A 118 11.89 2.22 -1.11
CA LEU A 118 11.07 2.96 -2.09
C LEU A 118 10.76 4.42 -1.70
N HIS A 119 11.09 4.87 -0.49
CA HIS A 119 10.62 6.16 0.07
C HIS A 119 10.89 7.33 -0.87
N ASP A 120 12.14 7.44 -1.35
CA ASP A 120 12.64 8.55 -2.15
C ASP A 120 12.67 8.26 -3.66
N ILE A 121 12.17 7.09 -4.08
CA ILE A 121 12.11 6.75 -5.51
C ILE A 121 11.08 7.64 -6.20
N ALA A 122 11.48 8.25 -7.31
CA ALA A 122 10.62 9.12 -8.11
C ALA A 122 9.46 8.33 -8.74
N LYS A 123 8.32 9.00 -8.94
CA LYS A 123 7.11 8.38 -9.48
C LYS A 123 7.35 7.74 -10.85
N GLU A 124 8.13 8.38 -11.71
CA GLU A 124 8.45 7.89 -13.06
C GLU A 124 9.20 6.56 -13.02
N GLN A 125 10.08 6.40 -12.02
CA GLN A 125 10.77 5.14 -11.79
C GLN A 125 9.81 4.08 -11.25
N LEU A 126 8.89 4.45 -10.35
CA LEU A 126 7.84 3.52 -9.89
C LEU A 126 6.91 3.06 -11.03
N LEU A 127 6.56 3.96 -11.95
CA LEU A 127 5.76 3.64 -13.12
C LEU A 127 6.43 2.60 -14.02
N SER A 128 7.76 2.53 -14.05
CA SER A 128 8.48 1.50 -14.82
C SER A 128 8.22 0.07 -14.31
N TYR A 129 7.90 -0.09 -13.01
CA TYR A 129 7.49 -1.37 -12.42
C TYR A 129 6.06 -1.75 -12.79
N ILE A 130 5.24 -0.76 -13.17
CA ILE A 130 3.81 -0.93 -13.48
C ILE A 130 3.58 -1.05 -14.99
N ASN A 131 4.33 -0.31 -15.79
CA ASN A 131 4.07 -0.06 -17.21
C ASN A 131 4.90 -0.91 -18.18
N SER A 132 5.50 -2.02 -17.76
CA SER A 132 6.13 -2.96 -18.71
C SER A 132 5.13 -3.68 -19.64
N GLN A 133 3.88 -3.22 -19.75
CA GLN A 133 2.82 -3.78 -20.58
C GLN A 133 1.87 -2.72 -21.18
N ILE A 134 2.42 -1.65 -21.76
CA ILE A 134 1.74 -0.95 -22.87
C ILE A 134 2.49 -1.30 -24.16
#